data_AF-E5C632-F1
#
_entry.id   AF-E5C632-F1
#
_cell.length_a   1.000
_cell.length_b   1.000
_cell.length_c   1.000
_cell.angle_alpha   90.00
_cell.angle_beta   90.00
_cell.angle_gamma   90.00
#
_symmetry.space_group_name_H-M   'P 1'
#
loop_
_entity.id
_entity.type
_entity.pdbx_description
1 polymer ?
#
loop_
_entity_poly.entity_id
_entity_poly.type
_entity_poly.pdbx_seq_one_letter_code
_entity_poly.pdbx_strand_id
1 'polypeptide(L)'
;MKKVSLLILFMLGCILFESKAQKVALKSNLLYDATTTMNLGLELGLARKWTLDIPVNYNPWKPSDGKRLRHWGIQPEVRYWFCERFRRTFIGIHGHYADFNVGGWPDWSFISENMQKNRYQGHLYGGGFSVGHSWILKKRWSIEASVGVGYAHIVYDKYPCTTCGTKEKESSKNYFGPTKASVSLIYIIK
;
A
#
# COMPACT_ATOMS: atom_id res chain seq x y z
N MET A 1 30.29 -2.55 15.00
CA MET A 1 29.35 -3.69 14.82
C MET A 1 28.63 -4.09 16.10
N LYS A 2 29.29 -4.22 17.27
CA LYS A 2 28.63 -4.63 18.54
C LYS A 2 27.54 -3.67 19.05
N LYS A 3 27.71 -2.34 18.87
CA LYS A 3 26.74 -1.33 19.33
C LYS A 3 25.42 -1.29 18.53
N VAL A 4 25.48 -1.58 17.22
CA VAL A 4 24.28 -1.64 16.35
C VAL A 4 23.47 -2.90 16.63
N SER A 5 24.16 -4.02 16.89
CA SER A 5 23.49 -5.28 17.27
C SER A 5 22.80 -5.19 18.63
N LEU A 6 23.36 -4.45 19.59
CA LEU A 6 22.72 -4.19 20.90
C LEU A 6 21.45 -3.34 20.76
N LEU A 7 21.45 -2.36 19.85
CA LEU A 7 20.31 -1.48 19.58
C LEU A 7 19.16 -2.24 18.90
N ILE A 8 19.51 -3.17 17.99
CA ILE A 8 18.54 -4.09 17.37
C ILE A 8 17.97 -5.06 18.42
N LEU A 9 18.81 -5.59 19.33
CA LEU A 9 18.34 -6.45 20.42
C LEU A 9 17.45 -5.70 21.43
N PHE A 10 17.74 -4.44 21.70
CA PHE A 10 16.94 -3.58 22.59
C PHE A 10 15.60 -3.20 21.93
N MET A 11 15.63 -2.88 20.63
CA MET A 11 14.43 -2.67 19.82
C MET A 11 13.59 -3.95 19.69
N LEU A 12 14.21 -5.14 19.64
CA LEU A 12 13.48 -6.43 19.73
C LEU A 12 12.97 -6.73 21.14
N GLY A 13 13.69 -6.32 22.20
CA GLY A 13 13.32 -6.54 23.60
C GLY A 13 12.13 -5.68 24.05
N CYS A 14 11.96 -4.48 23.49
CA CYS A 14 10.76 -3.66 23.70
C CYS A 14 9.50 -4.20 23.00
N ILE A 15 9.62 -5.25 22.17
CA ILE A 15 8.51 -5.97 21.51
C ILE A 15 8.05 -7.15 22.39
N LEU A 16 8.53 -7.28 23.63
CA LEU A 16 7.92 -8.14 24.63
C LEU A 16 6.58 -7.52 25.08
N PHE A 17 5.61 -7.56 24.17
CA PHE A 17 4.24 -7.18 24.39
C PHE A 17 3.63 -8.07 25.47
N GLU A 18 3.00 -7.44 26.45
CA GLU A 18 2.04 -8.09 27.33
C GLU A 18 1.14 -9.01 26.49
N SER A 19 1.07 -10.29 26.88
CA SER A 19 0.21 -11.29 26.26
C SER A 19 -1.26 -10.96 26.54
N LYS A 20 -1.82 -9.96 25.85
CA LYS A 20 -3.25 -9.77 25.70
C LYS A 20 -3.63 -10.33 24.33
N ALA A 21 -4.72 -11.09 24.24
CA ALA A 21 -5.27 -11.62 23.00
C ALA A 21 -5.26 -10.55 21.89
N GLN A 22 -4.22 -10.60 21.05
CA GLN A 22 -3.99 -9.64 19.98
C GLN A 22 -4.98 -9.98 18.88
N LYS A 23 -6.14 -9.30 18.88
CA LYS A 23 -7.07 -9.40 17.76
C LYS A 23 -6.32 -9.00 16.47
N VAL A 24 -6.34 -9.93 15.54
CA VAL A 24 -5.81 -9.79 14.18
C VAL A 24 -6.99 -9.53 13.27
N ALA A 25 -6.87 -8.64 12.30
CA ALA A 25 -7.88 -8.45 11.27
C ALA A 25 -7.28 -8.66 9.88
N LEU A 26 -8.03 -9.33 9.02
CA LEU A 26 -7.74 -9.45 7.59
C LEU A 26 -8.52 -8.39 6.84
N LYS A 27 -7.92 -7.84 5.79
CA LYS A 27 -8.47 -6.73 5.01
C LYS A 27 -8.31 -6.98 3.53
N SER A 28 -9.35 -6.68 2.77
CA SER A 28 -9.30 -6.57 1.30
C SER A 28 -9.87 -5.22 0.90
N ASN A 29 -9.10 -4.42 0.17
CA ASN A 29 -9.48 -3.15 -0.41
C ASN A 29 -10.21 -3.37 -1.74
N LEU A 30 -11.51 -3.13 -1.73
CA LEU A 30 -12.42 -3.32 -2.85
C LEU A 30 -12.07 -2.43 -4.05
N LEU A 31 -11.39 -1.30 -3.83
CA LEU A 31 -10.90 -0.45 -4.93
C LEU A 31 -9.82 -1.14 -5.75
N TYR A 32 -8.92 -1.89 -5.11
CA TYR A 32 -7.91 -2.66 -5.81
C TYR A 32 -8.51 -3.87 -6.51
N ASP A 33 -9.49 -4.52 -5.89
CA ASP A 33 -10.25 -5.63 -6.49
C ASP A 33 -10.93 -5.19 -7.80
N ALA A 34 -11.49 -3.97 -7.84
CA ALA A 34 -12.07 -3.37 -9.05
C ALA A 34 -11.03 -3.16 -10.18
N THR A 35 -9.76 -2.95 -9.82
CA THR A 35 -8.64 -2.83 -10.79
C THR A 35 -7.98 -4.17 -11.11
N THR A 36 -8.58 -5.30 -10.72
CA THR A 36 -8.02 -6.65 -10.81
C THR A 36 -6.71 -6.85 -10.01
N THR A 37 -6.38 -5.94 -9.10
CA THR A 37 -5.17 -6.01 -8.28
C THR A 37 -5.45 -6.83 -7.04
N MET A 38 -4.76 -7.97 -6.90
CA MET A 38 -4.86 -8.78 -5.70
C MET A 38 -4.28 -7.98 -4.54
N ASN A 39 -5.00 -7.92 -3.42
CA ASN A 39 -4.55 -7.18 -2.26
C ASN A 39 -5.02 -7.87 -0.98
N LEU A 40 -4.16 -7.84 0.03
CA LEU A 40 -4.44 -8.42 1.34
C LEU A 40 -3.72 -7.58 2.40
N GLY A 41 -4.45 -7.19 3.44
CA GLY A 41 -3.89 -6.50 4.60
C GLY A 41 -4.06 -7.31 5.88
N LEU A 42 -3.03 -7.25 6.70
CA LEU A 42 -3.05 -7.77 8.06
C LEU A 42 -3.00 -6.58 9.03
N GLU A 43 -4.00 -6.44 9.89
CA GLU A 43 -4.03 -5.40 10.91
C GLU A 43 -3.95 -6.01 12.31
N LEU A 44 -2.89 -5.65 13.04
CA LEU A 44 -2.56 -6.15 14.37
C LEU A 44 -2.92 -5.11 15.42
N GLY A 45 -3.73 -5.44 16.42
CA GLY A 45 -3.98 -4.52 17.51
C GLY A 45 -2.90 -4.51 18.57
N LEU A 46 -2.06 -3.48 18.55
CA LEU A 46 -0.92 -3.31 19.45
C LEU A 46 -1.34 -2.90 20.87
N ALA A 47 -2.33 -2.02 21.00
CA ALA A 47 -2.87 -1.54 22.27
C ALA A 47 -4.35 -1.19 22.15
N ARG A 48 -4.97 -0.69 23.23
CA ARG A 48 -6.41 -0.33 23.25
C ARG A 48 -6.84 0.59 22.10
N LYS A 49 -5.96 1.51 21.71
CA LYS A 49 -6.19 2.54 20.67
C LYS A 49 -5.18 2.49 19.53
N TRP A 50 -4.28 1.51 19.50
CA TRP A 50 -3.21 1.44 18.51
C TRP A 50 -3.29 0.16 17.71
N THR A 51 -3.17 0.28 16.39
CA THR A 51 -3.05 -0.86 15.47
C THR A 51 -1.90 -0.64 14.49
N LEU A 52 -1.37 -1.74 13.96
CA LEU A 52 -0.40 -1.77 12.87
C LEU A 52 -1.05 -2.48 11.69
N ASP A 53 -1.29 -1.75 10.60
CA ASP A 53 -1.85 -2.25 9.35
C ASP A 53 -0.73 -2.49 8.33
N ILE A 54 -0.71 -3.67 7.72
CA ILE A 54 0.31 -4.07 6.74
C ILE A 54 -0.39 -4.58 5.47
N PRO A 55 -0.93 -3.67 4.64
CA PRO A 55 -1.47 -3.99 3.34
C PRO A 55 -0.37 -4.28 2.33
N VAL A 56 -0.53 -5.39 1.62
CA VAL A 56 0.26 -5.79 0.45
C VAL A 56 -0.66 -5.83 -0.76
N ASN A 57 -0.21 -5.27 -1.87
CA ASN A 57 -0.86 -5.37 -3.17
C ASN A 57 0.07 -6.06 -4.16
N TYR A 58 -0.49 -6.87 -5.04
CA TYR A 58 0.21 -7.61 -6.06
C TYR A 58 -0.65 -7.74 -7.30
N ASN A 59 -0.10 -7.37 -8.43
CA ASN A 59 -0.72 -7.52 -9.73
C ASN A 59 0.27 -8.22 -10.67
N PRO A 60 0.04 -9.50 -11.02
CA PRO A 60 0.90 -10.25 -11.93
C PRO A 60 0.53 -10.08 -13.41
N TRP A 61 -0.53 -9.34 -13.75
CA TRP A 61 -1.15 -9.46 -15.06
C TRP A 61 -0.25 -8.97 -16.21
N LYS A 62 -0.12 -9.84 -17.20
CA LYS A 62 0.48 -9.57 -18.51
C LYS A 62 -0.54 -9.95 -19.59
N PRO A 63 -1.51 -9.07 -19.89
CA PRO A 63 -2.47 -9.35 -20.95
C PRO A 63 -1.75 -9.60 -22.30
N SER A 64 -2.33 -10.47 -23.14
CA SER A 64 -1.78 -10.88 -24.43
C SER A 64 -1.54 -9.73 -25.40
N ASP A 65 -2.22 -8.60 -25.23
CA ASP A 65 -2.19 -7.43 -26.12
C ASP A 65 -0.92 -6.56 -25.97
N GLY A 66 0.16 -7.07 -25.38
CA GLY A 66 1.38 -6.30 -25.12
C GLY A 66 1.31 -5.35 -23.92
N LYS A 67 0.16 -5.27 -23.25
CA LYS A 67 -0.06 -4.55 -21.99
C LYS A 67 0.80 -5.15 -20.87
N ARG A 68 1.34 -4.29 -20.01
CA ARG A 68 1.97 -4.69 -18.76
C ARG A 68 1.38 -3.88 -17.63
N LEU A 69 0.82 -4.56 -16.63
CA LEU A 69 0.30 -3.97 -15.39
C LEU A 69 0.93 -4.69 -14.19
N ARG A 70 2.23 -4.97 -14.26
CA ARG A 70 2.89 -5.70 -13.19
C ARG A 70 3.31 -4.73 -12.11
N HIS A 71 2.76 -4.87 -10.92
CA HIS A 71 3.21 -4.11 -9.78
C HIS A 71 3.07 -4.90 -8.49
N TRP A 72 3.89 -4.58 -7.52
CA TRP A 72 3.71 -5.04 -6.16
C TRP A 72 4.05 -3.90 -5.22
N GLY A 73 3.39 -3.86 -4.08
CA GLY A 73 3.60 -2.80 -3.13
C GLY A 73 3.17 -3.18 -1.73
N ILE A 74 3.71 -2.45 -0.78
CA ILE A 74 3.40 -2.57 0.65
C ILE A 74 3.25 -1.17 1.22
N GLN A 75 2.26 -0.98 2.09
CA GLN A 75 2.01 0.32 2.72
C GLN A 75 1.80 0.16 4.24
N PRO A 76 2.85 -0.16 5.01
CA PRO A 76 2.70 -0.31 6.46
C PRO A 76 2.26 1.00 7.10
N GLU A 77 1.32 0.92 8.02
CA GLU A 77 0.67 2.07 8.66
C GLU A 77 0.46 1.83 10.15
N VAL A 78 0.96 2.75 10.97
CA VAL A 78 0.65 2.80 12.40
C VAL A 78 -0.58 3.70 12.56
N ARG A 79 -1.61 3.17 13.23
CA ARG A 79 -2.91 3.83 13.35
C ARG A 79 -3.26 4.10 14.81
N TYR A 80 -3.76 5.30 15.06
CA TYR A 80 -4.35 5.70 16.33
C TYR A 80 -5.87 5.87 16.20
N TRP A 81 -6.61 5.13 17.00
CA TRP A 81 -8.06 5.12 17.06
C TRP A 81 -8.57 6.02 18.16
N PHE A 82 -9.50 6.93 17.85
CA PHE A 82 -10.01 7.88 18.86
C PHE A 82 -10.82 7.20 19.97
N CYS A 83 -11.54 6.11 19.62
CA CYS A 83 -12.39 5.36 20.54
C CYS A 83 -11.70 4.09 21.06
N GLU A 84 -11.74 3.02 20.26
CA GLU A 84 -11.11 1.73 20.51
C GLU A 84 -10.62 1.18 19.17
N ARG A 85 -9.56 0.36 19.19
CA ARG A 85 -9.06 -0.31 17.99
C ARG A 85 -10.20 -1.01 17.21
N PHE A 86 -10.17 -0.90 15.88
CA PHE A 86 -11.17 -1.44 14.95
C PHE A 86 -12.57 -0.81 15.08
N ARG A 87 -12.70 0.41 15.64
CA ARG A 87 -13.99 1.08 15.81
C ARG A 87 -13.93 2.59 15.52
N ARG A 88 -14.81 3.06 14.61
CA ARG A 88 -15.00 4.47 14.26
C ARG A 88 -13.78 5.09 13.59
N THR A 89 -13.47 6.34 13.91
CA THR A 89 -12.43 7.13 13.26
C THR A 89 -11.04 6.80 13.80
N PHE A 90 -10.07 6.75 12.89
CA PHE A 90 -8.65 6.70 13.19
C PHE A 90 -7.87 7.69 12.33
N ILE A 91 -6.65 7.99 12.79
CA ILE A 91 -5.61 8.64 11.99
C ILE A 91 -4.41 7.70 11.90
N GLY A 92 -3.62 7.82 10.85
CA GLY A 92 -2.45 6.98 10.68
C GLY A 92 -1.28 7.69 10.04
N ILE A 93 -0.11 7.09 10.24
CA ILE A 93 1.13 7.44 9.57
C ILE A 93 1.56 6.21 8.79
N HIS A 94 1.72 6.35 7.48
CA HIS A 94 2.09 5.24 6.60
C HIS A 94 3.39 5.50 5.88
N GLY A 95 4.20 4.44 5.77
CA GLY A 95 5.21 4.33 4.72
C GLY A 95 4.60 3.61 3.53
N HIS A 96 5.11 3.86 2.33
CA HIS A 96 4.74 3.07 1.16
C HIS A 96 5.96 2.78 0.30
N TYR A 97 5.98 1.59 -0.27
CA TYR A 97 6.94 1.16 -1.28
C TYR A 97 6.20 0.37 -2.34
N ALA A 98 6.50 0.60 -3.61
CA ALA A 98 5.99 -0.25 -4.69
C ALA A 98 6.96 -0.30 -5.86
N ASP A 99 7.14 -1.50 -6.42
CA ASP A 99 7.72 -1.65 -7.75
C ASP A 99 6.60 -1.70 -8.77
N PHE A 100 6.82 -1.02 -9.90
CA PHE A 100 5.87 -0.99 -10.99
C PHE A 100 6.57 -1.22 -12.33
N ASN A 101 5.87 -1.92 -13.20
CA ASN A 101 6.23 -2.14 -14.60
C ASN A 101 4.94 -2.00 -15.40
N VAL A 102 4.72 -0.80 -15.88
CA VAL A 102 3.48 -0.39 -16.56
C VAL A 102 3.81 0.08 -17.96
N GLY A 103 3.06 -0.37 -18.95
CA GLY A 103 3.24 0.07 -20.34
C GLY A 103 2.22 -0.55 -21.28
N GLY A 104 2.00 0.10 -22.43
CA GLY A 104 1.11 -0.40 -23.48
C GLY A 104 -0.37 -0.27 -23.14
N TRP A 105 -0.78 0.80 -22.44
CA TRP A 105 -2.21 1.02 -22.16
C TRP A 105 -3.03 1.15 -23.45
N PRO A 106 -4.29 0.66 -23.47
CA PRO A 106 -5.16 0.73 -24.65
C PRO A 106 -5.40 2.17 -25.09
N ASP A 107 -5.68 2.32 -26.38
CA ASP A 107 -5.97 3.61 -27.02
C ASP A 107 -7.34 4.15 -26.58
N TRP A 108 -7.38 4.65 -25.35
CA TRP A 108 -8.52 5.32 -24.77
C TRP A 108 -8.24 6.81 -24.73
N SER A 109 -9.22 7.62 -25.15
CA SER A 109 -9.10 9.08 -25.32
C SER A 109 -8.70 9.85 -24.05
N PHE A 110 -8.76 9.21 -22.88
CA PHE A 110 -8.36 9.77 -21.59
C PHE A 110 -6.94 9.38 -21.15
N ILE A 111 -6.23 8.55 -21.92
CA ILE A 111 -4.87 8.08 -21.64
C ILE A 111 -3.90 8.79 -22.56
N SER A 112 -2.92 9.50 -21.99
CA SER A 112 -1.87 10.19 -22.75
C SER A 112 -1.14 9.23 -23.70
N GLU A 113 -0.93 9.64 -24.96
CA GLU A 113 -0.18 8.89 -25.98
C GLU A 113 1.18 8.38 -25.48
N ASN A 114 1.79 9.11 -24.54
CA ASN A 114 3.07 8.77 -23.94
C ASN A 114 3.01 7.47 -23.10
N MET A 115 1.87 7.19 -22.47
CA MET A 115 1.63 5.99 -21.65
C MET A 115 1.13 4.79 -22.48
N GLN A 116 0.66 5.07 -23.71
CA GLN A 116 0.31 4.05 -24.70
C GLN A 116 1.56 3.48 -25.40
N LYS A 117 2.53 4.35 -25.74
CA LYS A 117 3.73 3.96 -26.53
C LYS A 117 4.95 3.55 -25.68
N ASN A 118 5.10 4.10 -24.47
CA ASN A 118 6.27 3.87 -23.64
C ASN A 118 6.00 2.92 -22.46
N ARG A 119 7.05 2.20 -22.06
CA ARG A 119 7.05 1.40 -20.83
C ARG A 119 7.81 2.14 -19.74
N TYR A 120 7.20 2.21 -18.58
CA TYR A 120 7.79 2.74 -17.36
C TYR A 120 8.02 1.59 -16.39
N GLN A 121 9.27 1.41 -16.02
CA GLN A 121 9.64 0.47 -14.98
C GLN A 121 10.42 1.21 -13.92
N GLY A 122 10.07 0.98 -12.66
CA GLY A 122 10.66 1.71 -11.57
C GLY A 122 10.14 1.28 -10.22
N HIS A 123 10.55 2.05 -9.23
CA HIS A 123 10.08 1.90 -7.87
C HIS A 123 9.71 3.27 -7.31
N LEU A 124 8.77 3.24 -6.38
CA LEU A 124 8.40 4.41 -5.61
C LEU A 124 8.49 4.10 -4.13
N TYR A 125 8.89 5.09 -3.36
CA TYR A 125 8.88 5.02 -1.91
C TYR A 125 8.55 6.37 -1.30
N GLY A 126 7.99 6.34 -0.10
CA GLY A 126 7.64 7.56 0.59
C GLY A 126 6.81 7.31 1.81
N GLY A 127 6.13 8.35 2.25
CA GLY A 127 5.29 8.29 3.44
C GLY A 127 4.25 9.39 3.47
N GLY A 128 3.28 9.23 4.34
CA GLY A 128 2.18 10.17 4.46
C GLY A 128 1.36 9.96 5.71
N PHE A 129 0.28 10.71 5.77
CA PHE A 129 -0.72 10.64 6.81
C PHE A 129 -2.05 10.22 6.21
N SER A 130 -2.84 9.52 7.02
CA SER A 130 -4.14 9.01 6.65
C SER A 130 -5.19 9.40 7.70
N VAL A 131 -6.43 9.47 7.24
CA VAL A 131 -7.61 9.50 8.10
C VAL A 131 -8.60 8.49 7.54
N GLY A 132 -9.24 7.76 8.44
CA GLY A 132 -10.23 6.76 8.05
C GLY A 132 -11.31 6.57 9.08
N HIS A 133 -12.38 5.92 8.66
CA HIS A 133 -13.52 5.57 9.50
C HIS A 133 -13.95 4.13 9.22
N SER A 134 -14.21 3.39 10.29
CA SER A 134 -14.65 1.99 10.24
C SER A 134 -16.06 1.81 10.81
N TRP A 135 -16.91 1.17 10.03
CA TRP A 135 -18.29 0.80 10.35
C TRP A 135 -18.39 -0.71 10.61
N ILE A 136 -18.94 -1.07 11.76
CA ILE A 136 -19.19 -2.46 12.12
C ILE A 136 -20.46 -2.93 11.42
N LEU A 137 -20.36 -3.96 10.57
CA LEU A 137 -21.51 -4.55 9.88
C LEU A 137 -22.10 -5.71 10.69
N LYS A 138 -21.25 -6.65 11.11
CA LYS A 138 -21.63 -7.84 11.89
C LYS A 138 -20.53 -8.13 12.91
N LYS A 139 -20.74 -9.16 13.76
CA LYS A 139 -19.85 -9.54 14.87
C LYS A 139 -18.35 -9.62 14.52
N ARG A 140 -17.99 -9.97 13.28
CA ARG A 140 -16.59 -10.05 12.81
C ARG A 140 -16.33 -9.27 11.53
N TRP A 141 -17.34 -8.64 10.95
CA TRP A 141 -17.23 -7.96 9.66
C TRP A 141 -17.37 -6.47 9.84
N SER A 142 -16.49 -5.70 9.21
CA SER A 142 -16.53 -4.24 9.19
C SER A 142 -16.16 -3.73 7.80
N ILE A 143 -16.63 -2.53 7.46
CA ILE A 143 -16.17 -1.79 6.29
C ILE A 143 -15.40 -0.57 6.77
N GLU A 144 -14.30 -0.25 6.10
CA GLU A 144 -13.48 0.92 6.39
C GLU A 144 -13.29 1.76 5.13
N ALA A 145 -13.51 3.06 5.24
CA ALA A 145 -13.07 4.02 4.24
C ALA A 145 -11.87 4.79 4.78
N SER A 146 -10.82 4.95 3.98
CA SER A 146 -9.66 5.77 4.36
C SER A 146 -9.11 6.52 3.16
N VAL A 147 -8.58 7.70 3.44
CA VAL A 147 -7.87 8.54 2.47
C VAL A 147 -6.59 9.06 3.13
N GLY A 148 -5.57 9.29 2.33
CA GLY A 148 -4.30 9.79 2.85
C GLY A 148 -3.52 10.60 1.84
N VAL A 149 -2.77 11.55 2.36
CA VAL A 149 -1.92 12.46 1.60
C VAL A 149 -0.48 12.28 2.05
N GLY A 150 0.46 12.40 1.12
CA GLY A 150 1.86 12.17 1.42
C GLY A 150 2.78 12.51 0.29
N TYR A 151 4.04 12.18 0.51
CA TYR A 151 5.13 12.35 -0.43
C TYR A 151 5.55 10.99 -0.97
N ALA A 152 5.80 10.92 -2.28
CA ALA A 152 6.36 9.76 -2.95
C ALA A 152 7.54 10.21 -3.83
N HIS A 153 8.70 9.57 -3.65
CA HIS A 153 9.82 9.66 -4.57
C HIS A 153 9.71 8.51 -5.57
N ILE A 154 9.61 8.84 -6.85
CA ILE A 154 9.40 7.88 -7.94
C ILE A 154 10.66 7.86 -8.79
N VAL A 155 11.35 6.74 -8.83
CA VAL A 155 12.50 6.51 -9.70
C VAL A 155 12.05 5.59 -10.83
N TYR A 156 12.19 6.04 -12.07
CA TYR A 156 11.74 5.28 -13.21
C TYR A 156 12.71 5.34 -14.39
N ASP A 157 12.79 4.20 -15.08
CA ASP A 157 13.39 4.08 -16.38
C ASP A 157 12.29 4.14 -17.44
N LYS A 158 12.48 5.02 -18.42
CA LYS A 158 11.65 5.09 -19.61
C LYS A 158 12.24 4.19 -20.70
N TYR A 159 11.40 3.34 -21.27
CA TYR A 159 11.72 2.53 -22.44
C TYR A 159 10.83 2.97 -23.61
N PRO A 160 11.39 3.12 -24.83
CA PRO A 160 10.67 3.67 -25.99
C PRO A 160 9.67 2.67 -26.59
N CYS A 161 9.70 1.42 -26.13
CA CYS A 161 8.92 0.30 -26.66
C CYS A 161 8.47 -0.64 -25.54
N THR A 162 7.32 -1.27 -25.71
CA THR A 162 6.67 -2.17 -24.73
C THR A 162 7.35 -3.55 -24.62
N THR A 163 7.95 -4.04 -25.70
CA THR A 163 8.54 -5.39 -25.82
C THR A 163 10.07 -5.39 -25.92
N CYS A 164 10.67 -4.39 -26.57
CA CYS A 164 12.10 -4.34 -26.86
C CYS A 164 12.63 -2.90 -26.91
N GLY A 165 13.57 -2.53 -26.03
CA GLY A 165 14.21 -1.22 -26.11
C GLY A 165 15.34 -1.08 -25.11
N THR A 166 16.41 -0.42 -25.54
CA THR A 166 17.49 0.06 -24.67
C THR A 166 16.93 1.20 -23.80
N LYS A 167 17.40 1.31 -22.55
CA LYS A 167 16.99 2.35 -21.60
C LYS A 167 17.14 3.74 -22.23
N GLU A 168 16.04 4.48 -22.38
CA GLU A 168 16.02 5.78 -23.06
C GLU A 168 16.42 6.90 -22.09
N LYS A 169 15.91 6.83 -20.86
CA LYS A 169 16.15 7.86 -19.84
C LYS A 169 15.93 7.30 -18.44
N GLU A 170 16.86 7.61 -17.55
CA GLU A 170 16.68 7.49 -16.10
C GLU A 170 16.17 8.84 -15.58
N SER A 171 15.08 8.83 -14.82
CA SER A 171 14.55 10.06 -14.22
C SER A 171 13.94 9.76 -12.87
N SER A 172 14.06 10.72 -11.96
CA SER A 172 13.33 10.72 -10.70
C SER A 172 12.28 11.83 -10.71
N LYS A 173 11.14 11.60 -10.08
CA LYS A 173 10.12 12.64 -9.84
C LYS A 173 9.66 12.58 -8.39
N ASN A 174 9.53 13.76 -7.81
CA ASN A 174 8.91 13.93 -6.50
C ASN A 174 7.42 14.19 -6.71
N TYR A 175 6.58 13.44 -6.01
CA TYR A 175 5.13 13.59 -6.03
C TYR A 175 4.65 13.91 -4.61
N PHE A 176 3.82 14.93 -4.49
CA PHE A 176 3.09 15.24 -3.26
C PHE A 176 1.60 15.30 -3.60
N GLY A 177 0.80 14.54 -2.87
CA GLY A 177 -0.63 14.43 -3.18
C GLY A 177 -1.30 13.25 -2.50
N PRO A 178 -2.46 12.79 -3.01
CA PRO A 178 -3.11 11.59 -2.50
C PRO A 178 -2.20 10.36 -2.67
N THR A 179 -1.80 9.76 -1.55
CA THR A 179 -0.97 8.55 -1.50
C THR A 179 -1.72 7.33 -0.98
N LYS A 180 -2.98 7.51 -0.55
CA LYS A 180 -3.84 6.43 -0.07
C LYS A 180 -5.30 6.74 -0.39
N ALA A 181 -6.00 5.75 -0.92
CA ALA A 181 -7.46 5.69 -1.00
C ALA A 181 -7.88 4.24 -0.85
N SER A 182 -8.79 3.94 0.08
CA SER A 182 -9.24 2.57 0.31
C SER A 182 -10.70 2.52 0.73
N VAL A 183 -11.40 1.53 0.21
CA VAL A 183 -12.65 1.02 0.78
C VAL A 183 -12.43 -0.45 1.07
N SER A 184 -12.18 -0.78 2.33
CA SER A 184 -11.75 -2.12 2.74
C SER A 184 -12.85 -2.89 3.44
N LEU A 185 -13.04 -4.14 3.06
CA LEU A 185 -13.79 -5.12 3.82
C LEU A 185 -12.83 -5.77 4.83
N ILE A 186 -13.24 -5.79 6.10
CA ILE A 186 -12.42 -6.23 7.23
C ILE A 186 -13.08 -7.43 7.90
N TYR A 187 -12.28 -8.47 8.17
CA TYR A 187 -12.65 -9.63 8.97
C TYR A 187 -11.77 -9.77 10.21
N ILE A 188 -12.36 -9.72 11.40
CA ILE A 188 -11.63 -9.84 12.68
C ILE A 188 -11.48 -11.33 13.03
N ILE A 189 -10.22 -11.79 13.09
CA ILE A 189 -9.79 -13.09 13.60
C ILE A 189 -9.69 -12.99 15.13
N LYS A 190 -10.23 -14.01 15.81
CA LYS A 190 -10.28 -14.08 17.27
C LYS A 190 -8.99 -14.72 17.81
#